data_AF-A0A536FCP5-F1
#
_entry.id   AF-A0A536FCP5-F1
#
_cell.length_a   1.000
_cell.length_b   1.000
_cell.length_c   1.000
_cell.angle_alpha   90.00
_cell.angle_beta   90.00
_cell.angle_gamma   90.00
#
_symmetry.space_group_name_H-M   'P 1'
#
loop_
_entity.id
_entity.type
_entity.pdbx_description
1 polymer ?
#
loop_
_entity_poly.entity_id
_entity_poly.type
_entity_poly.pdbx_seq_one_letter_code
_entity_poly.pdbx_strand_id
1 'polypeptide(L)'
;LEFKDLERAHDLVQQAIDLATRSSDPLAAVAVHRVAGRIAHARGQREISHRHFDRALEVASSVDNPDLRARVTYDFARALEAEGDSAQAALRFRQAYEAGRGPAPAAGVSSPLGA
;
A
#
# COMPACT_ATOMS: atom_id res chain seq x y z
N LEU A 1 -14.74 -7.28 15.85
CA LEU A 1 -13.89 -8.32 15.24
C LEU A 1 -13.49 -9.25 16.38
N GLU A 2 -14.09 -10.43 16.43
CA GLU A 2 -13.72 -11.42 17.44
C GLU A 2 -12.31 -11.92 17.16
N PHE A 3 -11.54 -12.20 18.22
CA PHE A 3 -10.14 -12.65 18.11
C PHE A 3 -10.00 -13.90 17.22
N LYS A 4 -11.03 -14.75 17.20
CA LYS A 4 -11.14 -15.94 16.34
C LYS A 4 -11.18 -15.61 14.84
N ASP A 5 -11.80 -14.50 14.45
CA ASP A 5 -11.85 -14.10 13.05
C ASP A 5 -10.48 -13.64 12.54
N LEU A 6 -9.69 -13.02 13.41
CA LEU A 6 -8.34 -12.53 13.08
C LEU A 6 -7.33 -13.67 12.94
N GLU A 7 -7.44 -14.72 13.75
CA GLU A 7 -6.62 -15.93 13.59
C GLU A 7 -6.94 -16.66 12.30
N ARG A 8 -8.24 -16.88 12.01
CA ARG A 8 -8.64 -17.49 10.74
C ARG A 8 -8.21 -16.65 9.53
N ALA A 9 -8.29 -15.33 9.62
CA ALA A 9 -7.83 -14.43 8.58
C ALA A 9 -6.31 -14.51 8.38
N HIS A 10 -5.55 -14.70 9.45
CA HIS A 10 -4.10 -14.90 9.38
C HIS A 10 -3.72 -16.19 8.66
N ASP A 11 -4.36 -17.31 9.00
CA ASP A 11 -4.07 -18.61 8.36
C ASP A 11 -4.39 -18.58 6.86
N LEU A 12 -5.51 -17.96 6.49
CA LEU A 12 -5.89 -17.77 5.09
C LEU A 12 -4.88 -16.89 4.34
N VAL A 13 -4.36 -15.84 4.99
CA VAL A 13 -3.33 -14.99 4.39
C VAL A 13 -2.01 -15.73 4.24
N GLN A 14 -1.58 -16.55 5.20
CA GLN A 14 -0.36 -17.34 5.05
C GLN A 14 -0.46 -18.30 3.85
N GLN A 15 -1.59 -18.99 3.71
CA GLN A 15 -1.83 -19.84 2.55
C GLN A 15 -1.82 -19.03 1.24
N ALA A 16 -2.39 -17.82 1.24
CA ALA A 16 -2.37 -16.95 0.08
C ALA A 16 -0.95 -16.46 -0.26
N ILE A 17 -0.09 -16.18 0.75
CA ILE A 17 1.32 -15.80 0.55
C ILE A 17 2.07 -16.95 -0.14
N ASP A 18 1.88 -18.18 0.35
CA ASP A 18 2.53 -19.35 -0.22
C ASP A 18 2.09 -19.58 -1.68
N LEU A 19 0.80 -19.45 -1.96
CA LEU A 19 0.26 -19.58 -3.32
C LEU A 19 0.78 -18.49 -4.26
N ALA A 20 0.77 -17.22 -3.84
CA ALA A 20 1.28 -16.11 -4.64
C ALA A 20 2.80 -16.22 -4.89
N THR A 21 3.55 -16.72 -3.91
CA THR A 21 4.99 -16.97 -4.06
C THR A 21 5.25 -18.06 -5.11
N ARG A 22 4.44 -19.13 -5.12
CA ARG A 22 4.56 -20.21 -6.11
C ARG A 22 4.11 -19.79 -7.50
N SER A 23 3.11 -18.91 -7.62
CA SER A 23 2.59 -18.48 -8.92
C SER A 23 3.54 -17.52 -9.66
N SER A 24 4.50 -16.90 -8.95
CA SER A 24 5.35 -15.82 -9.49
C SER A 24 4.55 -14.67 -10.12
N ASP A 25 3.29 -14.50 -9.72
CA ASP A 25 2.43 -13.41 -10.18
C ASP A 25 2.66 -12.18 -9.29
N PRO A 26 3.28 -11.10 -9.81
CA PRO A 26 3.56 -9.92 -9.01
C PRO A 26 2.28 -9.19 -8.57
N LEU A 27 1.18 -9.27 -9.33
CA LEU A 27 -0.10 -8.67 -8.92
C LEU A 27 -0.68 -9.41 -7.72
N ALA A 28 -0.63 -10.75 -7.76
CA ALA A 28 -1.02 -11.58 -6.63
C ALA A 28 -0.15 -11.29 -5.40
N ALA A 29 1.18 -11.16 -5.58
CA ALA A 29 2.09 -10.83 -4.50
C ALA A 29 1.76 -9.47 -3.85
N VAL A 30 1.51 -8.40 -4.64
CA VAL A 30 1.07 -7.11 -4.10
C VAL A 30 -0.22 -7.24 -3.30
N ALA A 31 -1.23 -7.91 -3.87
CA ALA A 31 -2.54 -8.06 -3.23
C ALA A 31 -2.43 -8.77 -1.87
N VAL A 32 -1.70 -9.88 -1.83
CA VAL A 32 -1.51 -10.69 -0.62
C VAL A 32 -0.73 -9.92 0.43
N HIS A 33 0.39 -9.31 0.09
CA HIS A 33 1.17 -8.52 1.05
C HIS A 33 0.37 -7.33 1.59
N ARG A 34 -0.45 -6.67 0.76
CA ARG A 34 -1.34 -5.58 1.22
C ARG A 34 -2.37 -6.07 2.24
N VAL A 35 -2.99 -7.22 2.01
CA VAL A 35 -3.96 -7.81 2.96
C VAL A 35 -3.26 -8.25 4.25
N ALA A 36 -2.09 -8.88 4.14
CA ALA A 36 -1.28 -9.29 5.30
C ALA A 36 -0.91 -8.10 6.19
N GLY A 37 -0.50 -6.97 5.59
CA GLY A 37 -0.20 -5.74 6.30
C GLY A 37 -1.39 -5.22 7.10
N ARG A 38 -2.58 -5.21 6.49
CA ARG A 38 -3.83 -4.82 7.15
C ARG A 38 -4.23 -5.73 8.31
N ILE A 39 -4.09 -7.04 8.15
CA ILE A 39 -4.41 -8.00 9.23
C ILE A 39 -3.44 -7.85 10.38
N ALA A 40 -2.13 -7.76 10.10
CA ALA A 40 -1.13 -7.55 11.13
C ALA A 40 -1.39 -6.25 11.91
N HIS A 41 -1.75 -5.17 11.23
CA HIS A 41 -2.16 -3.91 11.87
C HIS A 41 -3.38 -4.11 12.78
N ALA A 42 -4.43 -4.79 12.30
CA ALA A 42 -5.63 -5.08 13.10
C ALA A 42 -5.35 -5.96 14.32
N ARG A 43 -4.23 -6.71 14.33
CA ARG A 43 -3.74 -7.52 15.46
C ARG A 43 -2.77 -6.76 16.37
N GLY A 44 -2.51 -5.47 16.11
CA GLY A 44 -1.53 -4.66 16.85
C GLY A 44 -0.07 -5.01 16.56
N GLN A 45 0.20 -5.77 15.50
CA GLN A 45 1.54 -6.22 15.11
C GLN A 45 2.19 -5.22 14.16
N ARG A 46 2.58 -4.06 14.70
CA ARG A 46 3.08 -2.92 13.94
C ARG A 46 4.22 -3.26 12.99
N GLU A 47 5.29 -3.87 13.49
CA GLU A 47 6.49 -4.15 12.69
C GLU A 47 6.21 -5.16 11.59
N ILE A 48 5.34 -6.15 11.85
CA ILE A 48 4.91 -7.14 10.85
C ILE A 48 4.08 -6.44 9.77
N SER A 49 3.16 -5.56 10.18
CA SER A 49 2.33 -4.78 9.26
C SER A 49 3.17 -3.97 8.27
N HIS A 50 4.14 -3.22 8.80
CA HIS A 50 5.01 -2.35 8.00
C HIS A 50 5.81 -3.16 6.99
N ARG A 51 6.42 -4.28 7.41
CA ARG A 51 7.16 -5.18 6.50
C ARG A 51 6.29 -5.69 5.33
N HIS A 52 5.04 -6.05 5.61
CA HIS A 52 4.14 -6.48 4.55
C HIS A 52 3.78 -5.34 3.60
N PHE A 53 3.54 -4.12 4.10
CA PHE A 53 3.30 -2.97 3.24
C PHE A 53 4.53 -2.60 2.40
N ASP A 54 5.73 -2.59 2.98
CA ASP A 54 6.97 -2.33 2.26
C ASP A 54 7.19 -3.34 1.13
N ARG A 55 6.96 -4.64 1.40
CA ARG A 55 7.07 -5.66 0.36
C ARG A 55 6.04 -5.48 -0.76
N ALA A 56 4.81 -5.09 -0.43
CA ALA A 56 3.81 -4.77 -1.45
C ALA A 56 4.20 -3.54 -2.29
N LEU A 57 4.82 -2.52 -1.68
CA LEU A 57 5.31 -1.33 -2.40
C LEU A 57 6.50 -1.65 -3.31
N GLU A 58 7.41 -2.51 -2.86
CA GLU A 58 8.55 -2.97 -3.64
C GLU A 58 8.09 -3.68 -4.92
N VAL A 59 7.16 -4.65 -4.78
CA VAL A 59 6.63 -5.38 -5.94
C VAL A 59 5.79 -4.47 -6.83
N ALA A 60 4.96 -3.58 -6.28
CA ALA A 60 4.18 -2.62 -7.07
C ALA A 60 5.09 -1.68 -7.89
N SER A 61 6.25 -1.32 -7.33
CA SER A 61 7.25 -0.52 -8.01
C SER A 61 8.00 -1.32 -9.08
N SER A 62 8.27 -2.61 -8.86
CA SER A 62 8.95 -3.44 -9.85
C SER A 62 8.12 -3.74 -11.10
N VAL A 63 6.80 -3.57 -11.04
CA VAL A 63 5.89 -3.72 -12.18
C VAL A 63 5.41 -2.40 -12.77
N ASP A 64 6.03 -1.27 -12.37
CA ASP A 64 5.71 0.08 -12.84
C ASP A 64 4.21 0.41 -12.81
N ASN A 65 3.50 -0.06 -11.78
CA ASN A 65 2.05 0.13 -11.66
C ASN A 65 1.72 1.20 -10.59
N PRO A 66 1.52 2.47 -11.00
CA PRO A 66 1.28 3.57 -10.08
C PRO A 66 -0.03 3.42 -9.30
N ASP A 67 -1.07 2.82 -9.90
CA ASP A 67 -2.35 2.56 -9.24
C ASP A 67 -2.21 1.57 -8.07
N LEU A 68 -1.46 0.49 -8.28
CA LEU A 68 -1.16 -0.47 -7.21
C LEU A 68 -0.35 0.18 -6.10
N ARG A 69 0.68 0.95 -6.47
CA ARG A 69 1.49 1.68 -5.51
C ARG A 69 0.62 2.63 -4.68
N ALA A 70 -0.24 3.42 -5.32
CA ALA A 70 -1.15 4.34 -4.64
C ALA A 70 -2.06 3.62 -3.63
N ARG A 71 -2.65 2.49 -4.02
CA ARG A 71 -3.53 1.69 -3.14
C ARG A 71 -2.79 1.14 -1.92
N VAL A 72 -1.57 0.63 -2.10
CA VAL A 72 -0.75 0.13 -0.99
C VAL A 72 -0.32 1.27 -0.09
N THR A 73 0.17 2.38 -0.66
CA THR A 73 0.58 3.57 0.09
C THR A 73 -0.56 4.14 0.92
N TYR A 74 -1.78 4.17 0.38
CA TYR A 74 -2.97 4.61 1.11
C TYR A 74 -3.30 3.71 2.30
N ASP A 75 -3.30 2.38 2.11
CA ASP A 75 -3.55 1.44 3.22
C ASP A 75 -2.48 1.55 4.31
N PHE A 76 -1.22 1.77 3.94
CA PHE A 76 -0.14 1.98 4.89
C PHE A 76 -0.28 3.33 5.63
N ALA A 77 -0.65 4.40 4.93
CA ALA A 77 -0.92 5.69 5.56
C ALA A 77 -2.00 5.60 6.65
N ARG A 78 -3.08 4.84 6.39
CA ARG A 78 -4.14 4.58 7.37
C ARG A 78 -3.66 3.79 8.58
N ALA A 79 -2.77 2.81 8.38
CA ALA A 79 -2.17 2.07 9.49
C ALA A 79 -1.31 2.99 10.36
N LEU A 80 -0.47 3.83 9.75
CA LEU A 80 0.37 4.81 10.45
C LEU A 80 -0.48 5.84 11.22
N GLU A 81 -1.57 6.31 10.63
CA GLU A 81 -2.52 7.22 11.29
C GLU A 81 -3.13 6.59 12.54
N ALA A 82 -3.60 5.34 12.44
CA ALA A 82 -4.15 4.60 13.57
C ALA A 82 -3.11 4.27 14.65
N GLU A 83 -1.82 4.21 14.28
CA GLU A 83 -0.69 4.08 15.21
C GLU A 83 -0.28 5.42 15.87
N GLY A 84 -0.87 6.54 15.45
CA GLY A 84 -0.56 7.87 15.96
C GLY A 84 0.61 8.57 15.25
N ASP A 85 1.17 7.98 14.20
CA ASP A 85 2.25 8.59 13.39
C ASP A 85 1.67 9.48 12.29
N SER A 86 1.03 10.58 12.70
CA SER A 86 0.33 11.49 11.79
C SER A 86 1.25 12.15 10.76
N ALA A 87 2.53 12.36 11.11
CA ALA A 87 3.50 12.97 10.21
C ALA A 87 3.84 12.04 9.03
N GLN A 88 4.15 10.77 9.31
CA GLN A 88 4.40 9.78 8.25
C GLN A 88 3.12 9.45 7.48
N ALA A 89 1.97 9.36 8.16
CA ALA A 89 0.68 9.15 7.51
C ALA A 89 0.39 10.25 6.47
N ALA A 90 0.54 11.53 6.84
CA ALA A 90 0.29 12.65 5.93
C ALA A 90 1.20 12.62 4.69
N LEU A 91 2.50 12.33 4.87
CA LEU A 91 3.43 12.17 3.76
C LEU A 91 2.98 11.06 2.80
N ARG A 92 2.57 9.91 3.35
CA ARG A 92 2.14 8.76 2.56
C ARG A 92 0.79 9.01 1.87
N PHE A 93 -0.17 9.65 2.52
CA PHE A 93 -1.42 10.06 1.87
C PHE A 93 -1.17 10.95 0.66
N ARG A 94 -0.25 11.92 0.80
CA ARG A 94 0.15 12.77 -0.32
C ARG A 94 0.75 11.97 -1.47
N GLN A 95 1.68 11.04 -1.18
CA GLN A 95 2.28 10.17 -2.19
C GLN A 95 1.23 9.31 -2.92
N ALA A 96 0.27 8.75 -2.19
CA ALA A 96 -0.83 7.98 -2.78
C ALA A 96 -1.70 8.84 -3.71
N TYR A 97 -2.00 10.06 -3.28
CA TYR A 97 -2.78 11.01 -4.08
C TYR A 97 -2.06 11.42 -5.37
N GLU A 98 -0.78 11.74 -5.28
CA GLU A 98 0.05 12.13 -6.43
C GLU A 98 0.20 10.97 -7.42
N ALA A 99 0.36 9.73 -6.94
CA ALA A 99 0.46 8.55 -7.80
C ALA A 99 -0.85 8.23 -8.55
N GLY A 100 -2.02 8.42 -7.91
CA GLY A 100 -3.33 8.15 -8.53
C GLY A 100 -3.82 9.24 -9.50
N ARG A 101 -3.24 10.45 -9.44
CA ARG A 101 -3.64 11.57 -10.31
C ARG A 101 -2.99 11.53 -11.70
N GLY A 102 -1.98 10.67 -11.91
CA GLY A 102 -1.08 10.76 -13.06
C GLY A 102 -0.22 12.04 -13.00
N PRO A 103 0.72 12.27 -13.94
CA PRO A 103 1.46 13.52 -13.99
C PRO A 103 0.46 14.68 -14.04
N ALA A 104 0.61 15.66 -13.15
CA ALA A 104 -0.20 16.86 -13.21
C ALA A 104 -0.14 17.41 -14.65
N PRO A 105 -1.28 17.79 -15.26
CA PRO A 105 -1.20 18.52 -16.52
C PRO A 105 -0.29 19.71 -16.24
N ALA A 106 0.80 19.81 -17.01
CA ALA A 106 1.85 20.80 -16.81
C ALA A 106 1.17 22.14 -16.50
N ALA A 107 1.30 22.59 -15.26
CA ALA A 107 0.64 23.79 -14.80
C ALA A 107 1.16 24.93 -15.67
N GLY A 108 0.29 25.42 -16.56
CA GLY A 108 0.44 26.59 -17.40
C GLY A 108 1.86 26.93 -17.84
N VAL A 109 2.24 26.50 -19.04
CA VAL A 109 3.04 27.39 -19.89
C VAL A 109 2.16 28.58 -20.26
N SER A 110 2.04 29.53 -19.32
CA SER A 110 1.66 30.89 -19.65
C SER A 110 2.85 31.46 -20.39
N SER A 111 2.88 31.25 -21.69
CA SER A 111 3.77 32.00 -22.57
C SER A 111 3.44 33.48 -22.37
N PRO A 112 4.45 34.35 -22.12
CA PRO A 112 4.20 35.77 -21.96
C PRO A 112 3.63 36.30 -23.28
N LEU A 113 2.59 37.13 -23.18
CA LEU A 113 2.10 37.92 -24.30
C LEU A 113 3.27 38.64 -24.98
N GLY A 114 3.42 38.40 -26.27
CA GLY A 114 4.38 39.08 -27.12
C GLY A 114 3.84 39.18 -28.54
N ALA A 115 3.06 40.25 -28.79
CA ALA A 115 3.00 41.09 -29.99
C ALA A 115 1.70 41.91 -29.98
#